data_AF-A0A329T3S4-F1
#
_entry.id   AF-A0A329T3S4-F1
#
_cell.length_a   1.000
_cell.length_b   1.000
_cell.length_c   1.000
_cell.angle_alpha   90.00
_cell.angle_beta   90.00
_cell.angle_gamma   90.00
#
_symmetry.space_group_name_H-M   'P 1'
#
loop_
_entity.id
_entity.type
_entity.pdbx_description
1 polymer ?
#
loop_
_entity_poly.entity_id
_entity_poly.type
_entity_poly.pdbx_seq_one_letter_code
_entity_poly.pdbx_strand_id
1 'polypeptide(L)'
;MPRTKKLRLTERERGRIDGLFEAGTSKRGIARALSRRPGTIYRALAPKPPPKARKKAKPPKRCGAPPALAGREARRLVRTAARVKMLRVSERQQCLKVLKKLLLYYCEGTWVRKRLPFLPEPYQ
;
A
#
# COMPACT_ATOMS: atom_id res chain seq x y z
N MET A 1 5.42 18.56 20.14
CA MET A 1 5.25 19.30 18.86
C MET A 1 4.49 18.44 17.85
N PRO A 2 3.21 18.72 17.56
CA PRO A 2 2.47 17.97 16.56
C PRO A 2 3.09 18.16 15.18
N ARG A 3 3.39 17.06 14.48
CA ARG A 3 3.90 17.09 13.10
C ARG A 3 2.74 17.44 12.18
N THR A 4 2.54 18.73 11.90
CA THR A 4 1.59 19.20 10.89
C THR A 4 1.87 18.52 9.55
N LYS A 5 0.88 17.83 9.01
CA LYS A 5 0.97 17.18 7.69
C LYS A 5 1.33 18.26 6.66
N LYS A 6 2.40 18.02 5.89
CA LYS A 6 2.83 18.93 4.83
C LYS A 6 1.72 19.02 3.78
N LEU A 7 1.03 20.16 3.75
CA LEU A 7 0.07 20.49 2.70
C LEU A 7 0.77 20.43 1.34
N ARG A 8 0.17 19.69 0.40
CA ARG A 8 0.65 19.64 -0.98
C ARG A 8 0.52 21.04 -1.59
N LEU A 9 1.47 21.41 -2.45
CA LEU A 9 1.38 22.66 -3.23
C LEU A 9 0.14 22.62 -4.11
N THR A 10 -0.66 23.68 -4.05
CA THR A 10 -1.77 23.92 -4.97
C THR A 10 -1.24 24.36 -6.34
N GLU A 11 -2.04 24.24 -7.40
CA GLU A 11 -1.64 24.69 -8.74
C GLU A 11 -1.42 26.19 -8.80
N ARG A 12 -2.26 26.98 -8.11
CA ARG A 12 -2.10 28.42 -7.98
C ARG A 12 -0.76 28.81 -7.34
N GLU A 13 -0.37 28.11 -6.27
CA GLU A 13 0.94 28.33 -5.65
C GLU A 13 2.10 27.96 -6.58
N ARG A 14 1.95 26.92 -7.41
CA ARG A 14 2.99 26.56 -8.38
C ARG A 14 3.18 27.66 -9.43
N GLY A 15 2.09 28.17 -9.99
CA GLY A 15 2.16 29.29 -10.94
C GLY A 15 2.84 30.54 -10.33
N ARG A 16 2.59 30.82 -9.04
CA ARG A 16 3.30 31.90 -8.33
C ARG A 16 4.79 31.62 -8.15
N ILE A 17 5.17 30.36 -7.86
CA ILE A 17 6.57 29.96 -7.74
C ILE A 17 7.29 30.13 -9.09
N ASP A 18 6.65 29.67 -10.16
CA ASP A 18 7.22 29.74 -11.52
C ASP A 18 7.38 31.20 -11.95
N GLY A 19 6.35 32.05 -11.77
CA GLY A 19 6.44 33.48 -12.10
C GLY A 19 7.48 34.24 -11.27
N LEU A 20 7.62 33.96 -9.98
CA LEU A 20 8.66 34.58 -9.15
C LEU A 20 10.08 34.12 -9.54
N PHE A 21 10.22 32.88 -9.99
CA PHE A 21 11.49 32.34 -10.45
C PHE A 21 11.89 32.93 -11.79
N GLU A 22 10.95 33.08 -12.72
CA GLU A 22 11.14 33.78 -13.99
C GLU A 22 11.50 35.27 -13.78
N ALA A 23 10.91 35.92 -12.78
CA ALA A 23 11.27 37.28 -12.37
C ALA A 23 12.65 37.41 -11.70
N GLY A 24 13.45 36.33 -11.63
CA GLY A 24 14.81 36.35 -11.08
C GLY A 24 14.89 36.28 -9.55
N THR A 25 13.77 36.02 -8.86
CA THR A 25 13.78 35.92 -7.39
C THR A 25 14.53 34.66 -6.95
N SER A 26 15.45 34.81 -6.01
CA SER A 26 16.19 33.66 -5.47
C SER A 26 15.25 32.63 -4.83
N LYS A 27 15.58 31.33 -4.94
CA LYS A 27 14.78 30.22 -4.36
C LYS A 27 14.53 30.39 -2.86
N ARG A 28 15.49 30.98 -2.13
CA ARG A 28 15.34 31.33 -0.71
C ARG A 28 14.38 32.51 -0.50
N GLY A 29 14.44 33.51 -1.36
CA GLY A 29 13.48 34.64 -1.37
C GLY A 29 12.06 34.16 -1.61
N ILE A 30 11.85 33.29 -2.61
CA ILE A 30 10.54 32.67 -2.88
C ILE A 30 10.02 31.88 -1.68
N ALA A 31 10.90 31.11 -1.02
CA ALA A 31 10.56 30.34 0.17
C ALA A 31 10.09 31.25 1.33
N ARG A 32 10.73 32.41 1.51
CA ARG A 32 10.32 33.42 2.49
C ARG A 32 9.00 34.08 2.11
N ALA A 33 8.83 34.48 0.85
CA ALA A 33 7.64 35.15 0.35
C ALA A 33 6.37 34.27 0.45
N LEU A 34 6.52 32.96 0.22
CA LEU A 34 5.41 32.01 0.26
C LEU A 34 5.31 31.26 1.60
N SER A 35 6.13 31.60 2.60
CA SER A 35 6.20 30.90 3.89
C SER A 35 6.30 29.37 3.75
N ARG A 36 7.05 28.92 2.73
CA ARG A 36 7.26 27.49 2.43
C ARG A 36 8.68 27.07 2.72
N ARG A 37 8.85 25.80 3.09
CA ARG A 37 10.18 25.20 3.26
C ARG A 37 10.96 25.29 1.93
N PRO A 38 12.26 25.67 1.94
CA PRO A 38 13.06 25.78 0.72
C PRO A 38 13.04 24.50 -0.13
N GLY A 39 13.11 23.33 0.51
CA GLY A 39 13.05 22.03 -0.19
C GLY A 39 11.78 21.80 -1.01
N THR A 40 10.67 22.47 -0.66
CA THR A 40 9.43 22.42 -1.45
C THR A 40 9.58 23.22 -2.74
N ILE A 41 10.23 24.39 -2.69
CA ILE A 41 10.51 25.23 -3.86
C ILE A 41 11.48 24.52 -4.80
N TYR A 42 12.57 23.93 -4.27
CA TYR A 42 13.51 23.14 -5.09
C TYR A 42 12.82 22.00 -5.84
N ARG A 43 11.87 21.31 -5.21
CA ARG A 43 11.10 20.22 -5.85
C ARG A 43 10.07 20.73 -6.86
N ALA A 44 9.53 21.92 -6.66
CA ALA A 44 8.57 22.52 -7.57
C ALA A 44 9.25 22.93 -8.89
N LEU A 45 10.44 23.54 -8.78
CA LEU A 45 11.23 24.00 -9.93
C LEU A 45 12.06 22.88 -10.59
N ALA A 46 12.24 21.74 -9.93
CA ALA A 46 12.98 20.64 -10.51
C ALA A 46 12.26 20.11 -11.76
N PRO A 47 12.98 19.88 -12.88
CA PRO A 47 12.38 19.34 -14.09
C PRO A 47 11.72 18.00 -13.77
N LYS A 48 10.47 17.84 -14.23
CA LYS A 48 9.78 16.56 -14.08
C LYS A 48 10.57 15.52 -14.91
N PRO A 49 10.95 14.38 -14.33
CA PRO A 49 11.68 13.37 -15.09
C PRO A 49 10.83 12.92 -16.29
N PRO A 50 11.46 12.68 -17.46
CA PRO A 50 10.75 12.32 -18.66
C PRO A 50 9.94 11.03 -18.44
N PRO A 51 8.75 10.90 -19.07
CA PRO A 51 7.87 9.75 -18.88
C PRO A 51 8.53 8.40 -19.20
N LYS A 52 9.60 8.40 -20.01
CA LYS A 52 10.36 7.20 -20.39
C LYS A 52 11.17 6.57 -19.24
N ALA A 53 11.45 7.29 -18.14
CA ALA A 53 12.05 6.73 -16.92
C ALA A 53 11.00 6.10 -15.98
N ARG A 54 9.71 6.38 -16.19
CA ARG A 54 8.59 5.66 -15.57
C ARG A 54 8.20 4.44 -16.42
N LYS A 55 9.17 3.59 -16.80
CA LYS A 55 8.82 2.21 -17.19
C LYS A 55 8.25 1.50 -15.96
N LYS A 56 6.92 1.56 -15.80
CA LYS A 56 6.04 0.64 -15.05
C LYS A 56 6.42 0.19 -13.63
N ALA A 57 7.40 0.77 -12.95
CA ALA A 57 7.54 0.57 -11.52
C ALA A 57 6.53 1.48 -10.82
N LYS A 58 5.32 0.97 -10.55
CA LYS A 58 4.55 1.49 -9.41
C LYS A 58 5.57 1.54 -8.25
N PRO A 59 5.74 2.67 -7.54
CA PRO A 59 6.58 2.66 -6.36
C PRO A 59 6.15 1.44 -5.53
N PRO A 60 7.09 0.60 -5.06
CA PRO A 60 6.72 -0.62 -4.36
C PRO A 60 5.68 -0.20 -3.34
N LYS A 61 4.46 -0.77 -3.45
CA LYS A 61 3.41 -0.55 -2.46
C LYS A 61 4.12 -0.77 -1.14
N ARG A 62 4.13 0.25 -0.27
CA ARG A 62 4.75 0.12 1.05
C ARG A 62 4.26 -1.22 1.59
N CYS A 63 5.18 -2.15 1.80
CA CYS A 63 4.83 -3.44 2.37
C CYS A 63 4.07 -3.10 3.65
N GLY A 64 2.82 -3.55 3.74
CA GLY A 64 2.02 -3.35 4.95
C GLY A 64 2.76 -3.94 6.14
N ALA A 65 2.23 -3.71 7.34
CA ALA A 65 2.70 -4.43 8.51
C ALA A 65 2.79 -5.93 8.17
N PRO A 66 3.88 -6.62 8.57
CA PRO A 66 4.00 -8.04 8.32
C PRO A 66 2.76 -8.75 8.87
N PRO A 67 2.28 -9.81 8.21
CA PRO A 67 1.15 -10.57 8.71
C PRO A 67 1.43 -11.03 10.15
N ALA A 68 0.40 -10.98 11.00
CA ALA A 68 0.51 -11.33 12.42
C ALA A 68 0.98 -12.78 12.67
N LEU A 69 0.91 -13.64 11.65
CA LEU A 69 1.38 -15.02 11.67
C LEU A 69 2.35 -15.26 10.53
N ALA A 70 3.43 -15.98 10.83
CA ALA A 70 4.33 -16.47 9.81
C ALA A 70 3.62 -17.52 8.95
N GLY A 71 3.95 -17.61 7.65
CA GLY A 71 3.32 -18.57 6.74
C GLY A 71 3.40 -20.03 7.22
N ARG A 72 4.41 -20.37 8.05
CA ARG A 72 4.54 -21.71 8.68
C ARG A 72 3.48 -21.96 9.75
N GLU A 73 3.14 -20.96 10.55
CA GLU A 73 2.12 -21.05 11.61
C GLU A 73 0.73 -21.14 11.02
N ALA A 74 0.43 -20.32 10.00
CA ALA A 74 -0.82 -20.42 9.26
C ALA A 74 -1.02 -21.84 8.67
N ARG A 75 0.03 -22.42 8.07
CA ARG A 75 -0.01 -23.80 7.56
C ARG A 75 -0.19 -24.85 8.66
N ARG A 76 0.43 -24.67 9.83
CA ARG A 76 0.23 -25.56 10.98
C ARG A 76 -1.23 -25.50 11.47
N LEU A 77 -1.79 -24.30 11.64
CA LEU A 77 -3.18 -24.11 12.05
C LEU A 77 -4.17 -24.75 11.07
N VAL A 78 -3.97 -24.57 9.75
CA VAL A 78 -4.82 -25.20 8.74
C VAL A 78 -4.74 -26.73 8.80
N ARG A 79 -3.54 -27.29 8.99
CA ARG A 79 -3.36 -28.75 9.13
C ARG A 79 -3.98 -29.29 10.42
N THR A 80 -3.83 -28.57 11.52
CA THR A 80 -4.47 -28.91 12.80
C THR A 80 -5.99 -28.84 12.65
N ALA A 81 -6.55 -27.75 12.14
CA ALA A 81 -7.99 -27.59 11.91
C ALA A 81 -8.57 -28.67 10.97
N ALA A 82 -7.82 -29.08 9.94
CA ALA A 82 -8.22 -30.17 9.04
C ALA A 82 -8.26 -31.53 9.75
N ARG A 83 -7.36 -31.77 10.72
CA ARG A 83 -7.38 -32.96 11.60
C ARG A 83 -8.50 -32.88 12.65
N VAL A 84 -8.84 -31.67 13.10
CA VAL A 84 -9.86 -31.34 14.12
C VAL A 84 -11.31 -31.51 13.59
N LYS A 85 -11.51 -31.98 12.36
CA LYS A 85 -12.80 -32.58 11.93
C LYS A 85 -13.28 -33.72 12.86
N MET A 86 -12.42 -34.18 13.78
CA MET A 86 -12.65 -35.14 14.86
C MET A 86 -12.94 -34.53 16.26
N LEU A 87 -13.13 -33.22 16.46
CA LEU A 87 -13.35 -32.64 17.82
C LEU A 87 -14.67 -31.85 17.98
N ARG A 88 -15.04 -31.70 19.27
CA ARG A 88 -16.37 -31.33 19.81
C ARG A 88 -16.88 -29.97 19.32
N VAL A 89 -18.21 -29.81 19.37
CA VAL A 89 -19.01 -28.71 18.81
C VAL A 89 -18.53 -27.30 19.19
N SER A 90 -17.88 -27.12 20.35
CA SER A 90 -17.33 -25.83 20.81
C SER A 90 -16.15 -25.32 19.97
N GLU A 91 -15.31 -26.21 19.44
CA GLU A 91 -14.14 -25.84 18.61
C GLU A 91 -14.53 -25.54 17.16
N ARG A 92 -15.68 -26.05 16.72
CA ARG A 92 -16.24 -25.77 15.38
C ARG A 92 -16.62 -24.31 15.22
N GLN A 93 -17.10 -23.64 16.27
CA GLN A 93 -17.45 -22.22 16.20
C GLN A 93 -16.21 -21.32 16.07
N GLN A 94 -15.10 -21.66 16.75
CA GLN A 94 -13.83 -20.97 16.55
C GLN A 94 -13.27 -21.23 15.15
N CYS A 95 -13.32 -22.47 14.67
CA CYS A 95 -12.90 -22.80 13.30
C CYS A 95 -13.73 -22.07 12.24
N LEU A 96 -15.05 -22.01 12.38
CA LEU A 96 -15.94 -21.30 11.45
C LEU A 96 -15.71 -19.79 11.47
N LYS A 97 -15.41 -19.17 12.63
CA LYS A 97 -15.04 -17.75 12.72
C LYS A 97 -13.74 -17.47 11.96
N VAL A 98 -12.74 -18.35 12.09
CA VAL A 98 -11.46 -18.25 11.36
C VAL A 98 -11.68 -18.47 9.85
N LEU A 99 -12.52 -19.43 9.47
CA LEU A 99 -12.84 -19.72 8.07
C LEU A 99 -13.60 -18.56 7.41
N LYS A 100 -14.57 -17.95 8.10
CA LYS A 100 -15.29 -16.75 7.63
C LYS A 100 -14.35 -15.58 7.41
N LYS A 101 -13.37 -15.39 8.31
CA LYS A 101 -12.36 -14.34 8.19
C LYS A 101 -11.39 -14.58 7.02
N LEU A 102 -11.02 -15.85 6.77
CA LEU A 102 -10.23 -16.26 5.60
C LEU A 102 -11.01 -16.11 4.28
N LEU A 103 -12.31 -16.39 4.27
CA LEU A 103 -13.19 -16.18 3.11
C LEU A 103 -13.37 -14.69 2.80
N LEU A 104 -13.56 -13.85 3.81
CA LEU A 104 -13.55 -12.38 3.65
C LEU A 104 -12.21 -11.89 3.06
N TYR A 105 -11.10 -12.43 3.53
CA TYR A 105 -9.77 -12.14 2.98
C TYR A 105 -9.61 -12.54 1.49
N TYR A 106 -10.26 -13.62 1.06
CA TYR A 106 -10.25 -14.06 -0.34
C TYR A 106 -11.26 -13.31 -1.23
N CYS A 107 -12.42 -12.91 -0.72
CA CYS A 107 -13.43 -12.15 -1.47
C CYS A 107 -13.06 -10.67 -1.68
N GLU A 108 -12.34 -10.05 -0.75
CA GLU A 108 -11.80 -8.68 -0.94
C GLU A 108 -10.56 -8.67 -1.85
N GLY A 109 -9.96 -9.83 -2.11
CA GLY A 109 -8.87 -10.06 -3.04
C GLY A 109 -9.36 -10.31 -4.47
N THR A 110 -9.72 -9.23 -5.17
CA THR A 110 -9.98 -9.18 -6.62
C THR A 110 -9.35 -10.32 -7.43
N TRP A 111 -10.21 -11.06 -8.13
CA TRP A 111 -9.90 -12.02 -9.19
C TRP A 111 -8.64 -11.64 -9.98
N VAL A 112 -7.53 -12.32 -9.69
CA VAL A 112 -6.41 -12.44 -10.63
C VAL A 112 -6.24 -13.91 -10.91
N ARG A 113 -6.72 -14.31 -12.09
CA ARG A 113 -6.44 -15.57 -12.80
C ARG A 113 -5.08 -16.12 -12.41
N LYS A 114 -5.05 -17.14 -11.54
CA LYS A 114 -4.01 -18.14 -11.55
C LYS A 114 -4.68 -19.51 -11.47
N ARG A 115 -4.59 -20.19 -12.60
CA ARG A 115 -4.92 -21.58 -12.87
C ARG A 115 -4.67 -22.43 -11.61
N LEU A 116 -5.75 -22.95 -11.02
CA LEU A 116 -5.70 -23.99 -9.98
C LEU A 116 -4.89 -25.18 -10.54
N PRO A 117 -3.87 -25.71 -9.83
CA PRO A 117 -3.38 -27.03 -10.15
C PRO A 117 -4.37 -28.05 -9.58
N PHE A 118 -4.98 -28.81 -10.48
CA PHE A 118 -5.33 -30.23 -10.35
C PHE A 118 -5.79 -30.68 -8.94
N LEU A 119 -7.11 -30.75 -8.74
CA LEU A 119 -7.70 -31.69 -7.78
C LEU A 119 -7.54 -33.10 -8.38
N PRO A 120 -6.99 -34.09 -7.66
CA PRO A 120 -7.17 -35.47 -8.07
C PRO A 120 -8.62 -35.89 -7.77
N GLU A 121 -9.30 -36.38 -8.80
CA GLU A 121 -10.59 -37.09 -8.72
C GLU A 121 -10.51 -38.24 -7.71
N PRO A 122 -11.59 -38.50 -6.94
CA PRO A 122 -11.64 -39.66 -6.07
C PRO A 122 -11.82 -40.94 -6.90
N TYR A 123 -10.92 -41.89 -6.70
CA TYR A 123 -11.08 -43.28 -7.16
C TYR A 123 -12.37 -43.87 -6.57
N GLN A 124 -13.18 -44.48 -7.43
CA GLN A 124 -14.23 -45.45 -7.06
C GLN A 124 -13.59 -46.75 -6.59
#